data_AF-W4RU33-F1
#
_entry.id   AF-W4RU33-F1
#
_cell.length_a   1.000
_cell.length_b   1.000
_cell.length_c   1.000
_cell.angle_alpha   90.00
_cell.angle_beta   90.00
_cell.angle_gamma   90.00
#
_symmetry.space_group_name_H-M   'P 1'
#
loop_
_entity.id
_entity.type
_entity.pdbx_description
1 polymer ?
#
loop_
_entity_poly.entity_id
_entity_poly.type
_entity_poly.pdbx_seq_one_letter_code
_entity_poly.pdbx_strand_id
1 'polypeptide(L)' 'MQKTKDLCASSSFFAHRTQSKDHKKVMNHHIWQGDVEEADHLRHQKDTKGIFAKRIETIERVFANAKGKYCMH' A
#
# COMPACT_ATOMS: atom_id res chain seq x y z
N MET A 1 -21.40 41.36 8.62
CA MET A 1 -20.42 40.70 7.74
C MET A 1 -19.08 40.72 8.43
N GLN A 2 -18.71 39.69 9.19
CA GLN A 2 -17.30 39.50 9.56
C GLN A 2 -17.11 38.05 10.01
N LYS A 3 -16.33 37.26 9.27
CA LYS A 3 -15.78 36.01 9.78
C LYS A 3 -14.27 36.09 9.59
N THR A 4 -13.61 36.42 10.69
CA THR A 4 -12.15 36.52 10.84
C THR A 4 -11.51 35.17 10.55
N LYS A 5 -10.66 35.14 9.51
CA LYS A 5 -9.91 33.95 9.04
C LYS A 5 -8.66 33.65 9.89
N ASP A 6 -8.52 34.23 11.06
CA ASP A 6 -7.24 34.26 11.77
C ASP A 6 -7.18 33.37 13.02
N LEU A 7 -8.24 32.59 13.30
CA LEU A 7 -8.22 31.56 14.34
C LEU A 7 -7.54 30.26 13.90
N CYS A 8 -6.74 30.32 12.84
CA CYS A 8 -6.09 29.13 12.34
C CYS A 8 -4.68 28.95 12.91
N ALA A 9 -4.05 29.95 13.55
CA ALA A 9 -2.61 30.01 13.82
C ALA A 9 -2.13 29.51 15.21
N SER A 10 -3.01 29.26 16.18
CA SER A 10 -2.62 28.97 17.57
C SER A 10 -3.07 27.62 18.12
N SER A 11 -3.69 26.74 17.31
CA SER A 11 -4.14 25.44 17.81
C SER A 11 -3.01 24.41 17.78
N SER A 12 -2.78 23.72 18.89
CA SER A 12 -1.79 22.65 19.12
C SER A 12 -1.85 21.45 18.14
N PHE A 13 -2.70 21.51 17.13
CA PHE A 13 -2.88 20.52 16.06
C PHE A 13 -1.94 20.75 14.85
N PHE A 14 -1.10 21.79 14.88
CA PHE A 14 -0.23 22.18 13.76
C PHE A 14 0.90 21.22 13.40
N ALA A 15 1.29 20.32 14.31
CA ALA A 15 2.37 19.37 14.06
C ALA A 15 2.12 18.46 12.85
N HIS A 16 0.86 18.33 12.40
CA HIS A 16 0.46 17.47 11.29
C HIS A 16 0.22 18.21 9.97
N ARG A 17 0.42 19.54 9.90
CA ARG A 17 0.27 20.26 8.62
C ARG A 17 1.48 20.07 7.74
N THR A 18 1.23 19.66 6.49
CA THR A 18 2.24 19.69 5.43
C THR A 18 2.54 21.14 5.05
N GLN A 19 3.82 21.47 4.79
CA GLN A 19 4.28 22.83 4.44
C GLN A 19 3.85 23.31 3.04
N SER A 20 2.91 22.62 2.39
CA SER A 20 2.36 23.02 1.10
C SER A 20 1.55 24.31 1.25
N LYS A 21 1.55 25.17 0.22
CA LYS A 21 0.78 26.42 0.18
C LYS A 21 -0.71 26.18 0.51
N ASP A 22 -1.24 25.04 0.07
CA ASP A 22 -2.64 24.66 0.31
C ASP A 22 -2.87 23.96 1.66
N HIS A 23 -1.80 23.66 2.42
CA HIS A 23 -1.84 22.90 3.68
C HIS A 23 -2.61 21.57 3.57
N LYS A 24 -2.67 21.01 2.36
CA LYS A 24 -3.28 19.72 2.06
C LYS A 24 -2.19 18.66 1.99
N LYS A 25 -2.45 17.49 2.57
CA LYS A 25 -1.61 16.31 2.36
C LYS A 25 -1.92 15.77 0.96
N VAL A 26 -1.05 16.05 0.00
CA VAL A 26 -1.12 15.46 -1.34
C VAL A 26 -0.39 14.12 -1.29
N MET A 27 -1.12 13.03 -1.53
CA MET A 27 -0.51 11.71 -1.65
C MET A 27 -0.08 11.52 -3.11
N ASN A 28 1.24 11.56 -3.35
CA ASN A 28 1.81 11.38 -4.68
C ASN A 28 1.94 9.90 -5.09
N HIS A 29 1.76 8.99 -4.13
CA HIS A 29 1.92 7.56 -4.30
C HIS A 29 0.64 6.83 -3.90
N HIS A 30 0.46 5.64 -4.47
CA HIS A 30 -0.59 4.74 -4.02
C HIS A 30 -0.32 4.35 -2.56
N ILE A 31 -1.37 4.19 -1.76
CA ILE A 31 -1.27 3.91 -0.31
C ILE A 31 -0.37 2.69 -0.04
N TRP A 32 -0.37 1.72 -0.96
CA TRP A 32 0.34 0.45 -0.85
C TRP A 32 1.70 0.45 -1.56
N GLN A 33 2.14 1.58 -2.08
CA GLN A 33 3.36 1.63 -2.88
C GLN A 33 4.59 1.20 -2.07
N GLY A 34 4.69 1.59 -0.79
CA GLY A 34 5.75 1.13 0.09
C GLY A 34 5.74 -0.38 0.32
N ASP A 35 4.54 -0.97 0.49
CA ASP A 35 4.40 -2.42 0.67
C ASP A 35 4.78 -3.19 -0.60
N VAL A 36 4.49 -2.62 -1.78
CA VAL A 36 4.88 -3.20 -3.08
C VAL A 36 6.40 -3.16 -3.27
N GLU A 37 7.04 -2.04 -2.94
CA GLU A 37 8.50 -1.88 -3.01
C GLU A 37 9.22 -2.83 -2.04
N GLU A 38 8.71 -2.98 -0.81
CA GLU A 38 9.25 -3.93 0.17
C GLU A 38 9.07 -5.38 -0.30
N ALA A 39 7.90 -5.74 -0.84
CA ALA A 39 7.67 -7.07 -1.38
C ALA A 39 8.62 -7.40 -2.54
N ASP A 40 8.93 -6.43 -3.40
CA ASP A 40 9.88 -6.60 -4.49
C ASP A 40 11.33 -6.72 -4.00
N HIS A 41 11.70 -5.94 -2.99
CA HIS A 41 13.00 -6.08 -2.32
C HIS A 41 13.18 -7.48 -1.74
N LEU A 42 12.18 -7.96 -0.98
CA LEU A 42 12.18 -9.28 -0.38
C LEU A 42 12.17 -10.41 -1.42
N ARG A 43 11.64 -10.21 -2.62
CA ARG A 43 11.61 -11.22 -3.69
C ARG A 43 13.03 -11.60 -4.17
N HIS A 44 13.98 -10.68 -4.08
CA HIS A 44 15.36 -10.88 -4.52
C HIS A 44 16.29 -11.39 -3.40
N GLN A 45 15.83 -11.39 -2.14
CA GLN A 45 16.61 -11.91 -1.02
C GLN A 45 16.69 -13.45 -1.07
N LYS A 46 17.86 -14.01 -0.77
CA LYS A 46 18.09 -15.48 -0.87
C LYS A 46 17.28 -16.28 0.16
N ASP A 47 17.00 -15.71 1.33
CA ASP A 47 16.32 -16.40 2.44
C ASP A 47 14.82 -16.57 2.20
N THR A 48 14.20 -15.64 1.47
CA THR A 48 12.76 -15.66 1.15
C THR A 48 12.44 -16.58 -0.02
N LYS A 49 13.44 -16.95 -0.83
CA LYS A 49 13.30 -17.80 -2.03
C LYS A 49 12.59 -19.12 -1.74
N GLY A 50 12.87 -19.75 -0.60
CA GLY A 50 12.22 -21.00 -0.19
C GLY A 50 10.74 -20.82 0.17
N ILE A 51 10.37 -19.69 0.78
CA ILE A 51 8.98 -19.36 1.12
C ILE A 51 8.20 -19.02 -0.15
N PHE A 52 8.80 -18.27 -1.08
CA PHE A 52 8.19 -17.96 -2.38
C PHE A 52 7.99 -19.20 -3.24
N ALA A 53 8.94 -20.13 -3.27
CA ALA A 53 8.80 -21.40 -3.99
C ALA A 53 7.59 -22.22 -3.48
N LYS A 54 7.43 -22.34 -2.16
CA LYS A 54 6.27 -23.03 -1.53
C LYS A 54 4.93 -22.36 -1.85
N ARG A 55 4.92 -21.02 -1.94
CA ARG A 55 3.71 -20.27 -2.32
C ARG A 55 3.33 -20.51 -3.78
N ILE A 56 4.29 -20.53 -4.70
CA ILE A 56 4.06 -20.82 -6.12
C ILE A 56 3.42 -22.21 -6.28
N GLU A 57 3.97 -23.23 -5.62
CA GLU A 57 3.40 -24.59 -5.62
C GLU A 57 1.94 -24.61 -5.15
N THR A 58 1.63 -23.87 -4.08
CA THR A 58 0.28 -23.79 -3.53
C THR A 58 -0.68 -23.09 -4.49
N ILE A 59 -0.24 -22.00 -5.12
CA ILE A 59 -1.02 -21.24 -6.10
C ILE A 59 -1.33 -22.11 -7.32
N GLU A 60 -0.31 -22.75 -7.89
CA GLU A 60 -0.47 -23.67 -9.03
C GLU A 60 -1.43 -24.82 -8.71
N ARG A 61 -1.35 -25.41 -7.51
CA ARG A 61 -2.29 -26.45 -7.07
C ARG A 61 -3.72 -25.95 -6.95
N VAL A 62 -3.91 -24.74 -6.40
CA VAL A 62 -5.24 -24.12 -6.28
C VAL A 62 -5.82 -23.83 -7.67
N PHE A 63 -5.00 -23.30 -8.59
CA PHE A 63 -5.40 -23.07 -9.98
C PHE A 63 -5.75 -24.38 -10.70
N ALA A 64 -4.95 -25.44 -10.55
CA ALA A 64 -5.23 -26.75 -11.12
C ALA A 64 -6.54 -27.35 -10.59
N ASN A 65 -6.78 -27.25 -9.27
CA ASN A 65 -8.01 -27.70 -8.63
C ASN A 65 -9.23 -26.90 -9.11
N ALA A 66 -9.10 -25.58 -9.23
CA ALA A 66 -10.16 -24.72 -9.77
C ALA A 66 -10.46 -25.06 -11.24
N LYS A 67 -9.42 -25.26 -12.07
CA LYS A 67 -9.59 -25.65 -13.47
C LYS A 67 -10.32 -26.99 -13.62
N GLY A 68 -9.95 -27.98 -12.81
CA GLY A 68 -10.63 -29.28 -12.81
C GLY A 68 -12.10 -29.20 -12.37
N LYS A 69 -12.42 -28.32 -11.41
CA LYS A 69 -13.79 -28.17 -10.88
C LYS A 69 -14.70 -27.32 -11.77
N TYR A 70 -14.18 -26.26 -12.38
CA TYR A 70 -14.99 -25.22 -13.02
C TYR A 70 -14.79 -25.11 -14.53
N CYS A 71 -13.72 -25.65 -15.09
CA CYS A 71 -13.36 -25.46 -16.51
C CYS A 71 -13.35 -26.76 -17.33
N MET A 72 -13.68 -27.91 -16.73
CA MET A 72 -13.72 -29.22 -17.41
C MET A 72 -15.16 -29.78 -17.56
N HIS A 73 -16.16 -28.91 -17.71
CA HIS A 73 -17.52 -29.29 -18.14
C HIS A 73 -17.71 -29.00 -19.62
#